data_AF-A0AAE0RMK6-F1
#
_entry.id   AF-A0AAE0RMK6-F1
#
_cell.length_a   1.000
_cell.length_b   1.000
_cell.length_c   1.000
_cell.angle_alpha   90.00
_cell.angle_beta   90.00
_cell.angle_gamma   90.00
#
_symmetry.space_group_name_H-M   'P 1'
#
loop_
_entity.id
_entity.type
_entity.pdbx_description
1 polymer ?
#
loop_
_entity_poly.entity_id
_entity_poly.type
_entity_poly.pdbx_seq_one_letter_code
_entity_poly.pdbx_strand_id
1 'polypeptide(L)' 'MALENLRSQVLREKINRGDLSAVVSILENGHINLEERDETGKTFLMIACQCGELNIVRELMEAGMDPNAVDNVSWILLRS' A
#
# COMPACT_ATOMS: atom_id res chain seq x y z
N MET A 1 -2.98 8.48 -16.61
CA MET A 1 -3.92 7.37 -16.92
C MET A 1 -3.24 6.00 -16.99
N ALA A 2 -2.39 5.65 -17.97
CA ALA A 2 -1.77 4.29 -17.99
C ALA A 2 -0.53 4.13 -17.07
N LEU A 3 0.28 5.17 -16.93
CA LEU A 3 1.52 5.14 -16.13
C LEU A 3 1.27 5.05 -14.62
N GLU A 4 0.16 5.62 -14.15
CA GLU A 4 -0.22 5.59 -12.72
C GLU A 4 -0.64 4.19 -12.32
N ASN A 5 -1.47 3.53 -13.13
CA ASN A 5 -1.93 2.15 -12.90
C ASN A 5 -0.79 1.12 -12.97
N LEU A 6 0.23 1.37 -13.82
CA LEU A 6 1.40 0.49 -13.89
C LEU A 6 2.25 0.60 -12.61
N ARG A 7 2.44 1.81 -12.07
CA ARG A 7 3.22 2.02 -10.83
C ARG A 7 2.54 1.40 -9.63
N SER A 8 1.23 1.55 -9.52
CA SER A 8 0.45 0.90 -8.48
C SER A 8 0.51 -0.62 -8.61
N GLN A 9 0.48 -1.18 -9.82
CA GLN A 9 0.61 -2.64 -10.01
C GLN A 9 1.99 -3.14 -9.60
N VAL A 10 3.05 -2.43 -9.97
CA VAL A 10 4.43 -2.76 -9.57
C VAL A 10 4.58 -2.67 -8.05
N LEU A 11 4.04 -1.63 -7.41
CA LEU A 11 4.08 -1.48 -5.96
C LEU A 11 3.37 -2.65 -5.26
N ARG A 12 2.18 -3.06 -5.73
CA ARG A 12 1.46 -4.26 -5.23
C ARG A 12 2.33 -5.52 -5.29
N GLU A 13 3.01 -5.75 -6.41
CA GLU A 13 3.90 -6.90 -6.56
C GLU A 13 5.06 -6.86 -5.53
N LYS A 14 5.65 -5.68 -5.30
CA LYS A 14 6.72 -5.53 -4.31
C LYS A 14 6.25 -5.76 -2.88
N ILE A 15 5.06 -5.27 -2.54
CA ILE A 15 4.43 -5.54 -1.24
C ILE A 15 4.20 -7.05 -1.06
N ASN A 16 3.68 -7.74 -2.08
CA ASN A 16 3.43 -9.17 -2.02
C ASN A 16 4.73 -10.00 -1.87
N ARG A 17 5.84 -9.48 -2.42
CA ARG A 17 7.17 -10.08 -2.25
C ARG A 17 7.86 -9.75 -0.91
N GLY A 18 7.31 -8.84 -0.11
CA GLY A 18 7.98 -8.33 1.12
C GLY A 18 9.19 -7.44 0.83
N ASP A 19 9.25 -6.84 -0.34
CA ASP A 19 10.44 -6.17 -0.87
C ASP A 19 10.46 -4.69 -0.45
N LEU A 20 10.69 -4.43 0.84
CA LEU A 20 10.58 -3.10 1.45
C LEU A 20 11.43 -2.03 0.75
N SER A 21 12.67 -2.36 0.41
CA SER A 21 13.57 -1.39 -0.25
C SER A 21 13.00 -0.93 -1.60
N ALA A 22 12.42 -1.85 -2.36
CA ALA A 22 11.74 -1.51 -3.61
C ALA A 22 10.47 -0.68 -3.37
N VAL A 23 9.69 -1.00 -2.32
CA VAL A 23 8.51 -0.21 -1.93
C VAL A 23 8.90 1.23 -1.61
N VAL A 24 9.88 1.44 -0.74
CA VAL A 24 10.36 2.78 -0.35
C VAL A 24 10.84 3.55 -1.58
N SER A 25 11.67 2.91 -2.41
CA SER A 25 12.18 3.57 -3.62
C SER A 25 11.07 3.98 -4.58
N ILE A 26 9.98 3.21 -4.67
CA ILE A 26 8.81 3.51 -5.49
C ILE A 26 7.98 4.65 -4.88
N LEU A 27 7.82 4.68 -3.55
CA LEU A 27 7.14 5.74 -2.82
C LEU A 27 7.91 7.08 -2.89
N GLU A 28 9.24 7.05 -2.74
CA GLU A 28 10.08 8.25 -2.80
C GLU A 28 10.19 8.83 -4.21
N ASN A 29 10.24 7.98 -5.24
CA ASN A 29 10.40 8.43 -6.63
C ASN A 29 9.07 8.72 -7.34
N GLY A 30 7.92 8.49 -6.70
CA GLY A 30 6.63 8.52 -7.38
C GLY A 30 5.51 9.19 -6.59
N HIS A 31 4.81 10.13 -7.24
CA HIS A 31 3.43 10.44 -6.86
C HIS A 31 2.58 9.21 -7.18
N ILE A 32 2.31 8.40 -6.16
CA ILE A 32 1.46 7.21 -6.24
C ILE A 32 0.18 7.53 -5.51
N ASN A 33 -0.95 7.23 -6.16
CA ASN A 33 -2.23 7.31 -5.49
C ASN A 33 -2.40 6.09 -4.60
N LEU A 34 -2.08 6.24 -3.32
CA LEU A 34 -2.15 5.14 -2.35
C LEU A 34 -3.60 4.76 -2.01
N GLU A 35 -4.58 5.59 -2.36
CA GLU A 35 -6.01 5.27 -2.23
C GLU A 35 -6.53 4.40 -3.38
N GLU A 36 -5.70 4.12 -4.39
CA GLU A 36 -6.10 3.28 -5.50
C GLU A 36 -6.43 1.86 -5.02
N ARG A 37 -7.59 1.37 -5.49
CA ARG A 37 -8.06 0.03 -5.23
C ARG A 37 -7.78 -0.85 -6.43
N ASP A 38 -7.30 -2.04 -6.15
CA ASP A 38 -7.11 -3.11 -7.12
C ASP A 38 -8.47 -3.59 -7.70
N GLU A 39 -8.44 -4.44 -8.73
CA GLU A 39 -9.63 -5.09 -9.31
C GLU A 39 -10.48 -5.84 -8.25
N THR A 40 -9.83 -6.28 -7.17
CA THR A 40 -10.46 -6.91 -6.01
C THR A 40 -11.02 -5.94 -4.97
N GLY A 41 -10.89 -4.63 -5.19
CA GLY A 41 -11.29 -3.58 -4.25
C GLY A 41 -10.29 -3.36 -3.09
N LYS A 42 -9.10 -3.98 -3.13
CA LYS A 42 -8.09 -3.89 -2.08
C LYS A 42 -7.14 -2.72 -2.26
N THR A 43 -6.86 -1.99 -1.19
CA THR A 43 -5.81 -0.95 -1.12
C THR A 43 -4.44 -1.55 -0.85
N PHE A 44 -3.35 -0.83 -1.15
CA PHE A 44 -1.97 -1.25 -0.82
C PHE A 44 -1.79 -1.67 0.64
N LEU A 45 -2.39 -0.92 1.55
CA LEU A 45 -2.31 -1.18 2.99
C LEU A 45 -2.97 -2.51 3.37
N MET A 46 -4.11 -2.86 2.75
CA MET A 46 -4.74 -4.17 2.94
C MET A 46 -3.85 -5.32 2.47
N ILE A 47 -3.17 -5.15 1.35
CA ILE A 47 -2.26 -6.18 0.80
C ILE A 47 -1.06 -6.34 1.73
N ALA A 48 -0.47 -5.25 2.20
CA ALA A 48 0.66 -5.27 3.14
C ALA A 48 0.28 -5.93 4.47
N CYS A 49 -0.91 -5.63 5.01
CA CYS A 49 -1.46 -6.30 6.19
C CYS A 49 -1.68 -7.80 5.93
N GLN A 50 -2.20 -8.19 4.76
CA GLN A 50 -2.44 -9.59 4.42
C GLN A 50 -1.14 -10.38 4.31
N CYS A 51 -0.06 -9.75 3.84
CA CYS A 51 1.27 -10.35 3.79
C CYS A 51 1.97 -10.38 5.16
N GLY A 52 1.48 -9.65 6.16
CA GLY A 52 2.13 -9.53 7.48
C GLY A 52 3.33 -8.57 7.48
N GLU A 53 3.48 -7.76 6.44
CA GLU A 53 4.64 -6.91 6.21
C GLU A 53 4.50 -5.57 6.96
N LEU A 54 4.59 -5.63 8.29
CA LEU A 54 4.43 -4.47 9.19
C LEU A 54 5.36 -3.31 8.84
N ASN A 55 6.57 -3.60 8.36
CA ASN A 55 7.49 -2.55 7.96
C ASN A 55 6.98 -1.79 6.74
N ILE A 56 6.44 -2.50 5.75
CA ILE A 56 5.86 -1.90 4.55
C ILE A 56 4.60 -1.11 4.89
N VAL A 57 3.77 -1.61 5.82
CA VAL A 57 2.60 -0.88 6.34
C VAL A 57 3.02 0.46 6.95
N ARG A 58 4.12 0.49 7.70
CA ARG A 58 4.64 1.71 8.30
C ARG A 58 5.13 2.72 7.24
N GLU A 59 5.91 2.27 6.25
CA GLU A 59 6.39 3.16 5.18
C GLU A 59 5.23 3.75 4.36
N LEU A 60 4.18 2.97 4.09
CA LEU A 60 2.97 3.45 3.41
C LEU A 60 2.23 4.49 4.26
N MET A 61 2.16 4.29 5.57
CA MET A 61 1.55 5.26 6.50
C MET A 61 2.37 6.55 6.58
N GLU A 62 3.70 6.45 6.60
CA GLU A 62 4.60 7.61 6.58
C GLU A 62 4.57 8.37 5.25
N ALA A 63 4.29 7.68 4.13
CA ALA A 63 4.14 8.28 2.81
C ALA A 63 2.87 9.14 2.64
N GLY A 64 2.09 9.37 3.71
CA GLY A 64 0.91 10.24 3.68
C GLY A 64 -0.36 9.54 3.25
N MET A 65 -0.44 8.20 3.36
CA MET A 65 -1.73 7.51 3.32
C MET A 65 -2.62 8.07 4.42
N ASP A 66 -3.73 8.70 4.02
CA ASP A 66 -4.78 9.06 4.96
C ASP A 66 -5.28 7.78 5.65
N PRO A 67 -5.07 7.63 6.97
CA PRO A 67 -5.51 6.45 7.71
C PRO A 67 -7.03 6.35 7.80
N ASN A 68 -7.75 7.34 7.28
CA ASN A 68 -9.21 7.35 7.14
C ASN A 68 -9.69 6.96 5.73
N ALA A 69 -8.82 7.01 4.71
CA ALA A 69 -9.14 6.60 3.34
C ALA A 69 -9.23 5.07 3.17
N VAL A 70 -8.76 4.32 4.17
CA VAL A 70 -9.01 2.89 4.32
C VAL A 70 -10.48 2.68 4.73
N ASP A 71 -11.37 2.96 3.80
CA ASP A 71 -12.80 2.70 3.89
C ASP A 71 -13.04 1.31 4.49
N ASN A 72 -13.79 1.30 5.59
CA ASN A 72 -14.24 0.12 6.32
C ASN A 72 -13.16 -0.80 6.91
N VAL A 73 -11.94 -0.30 7.05
CA VAL A 73 -10.97 -0.89 7.97
C VAL A 73 -11.26 -0.36 9.37
N SER A 74 -12.31 -0.90 9.98
CA SER A 74 -12.33 -1.11 11.44
C SER A 74 -11.21 -2.07 11.90
N TRP A 75 -10.16 -2.30 11.08
CA TRP A 75 -9.33 -3.51 10.96
C TRP A 75 -7.84 -3.31 11.22
N ILE A 76 -7.28 -2.09 11.14
CA ILE A 76 -6.03 -1.82 11.90
C ILE A 76 -6.35 -1.90 13.41
N LEU A 77 -7.64 -1.76 13.75
CA LEU A 77 -8.24 -1.65 15.07
C LEU A 77 -8.70 -2.98 15.69
N LEU A 78 -8.06 -4.10 15.37
CA LEU A 78 -7.77 -5.08 16.41
C LEU A 78 -6.26 -5.10 16.61
N ARG A 79 -5.83 -4.18 17.46
CA ARG A 79 -4.78 -4.43 18.44
C ARG A 79 -5.09 -5.75 19.16
N SER A 80 -4.70 -6.86 18.56
CA SER A 80 -4.57 -8.19 19.15
C SER A 80 -3.14 -8.66 18.97
#